data_AF-A0A950EHY2-F1
#
_entry.id   AF-A0A950EHY2-F1
#
_cell.length_a   1.000
_cell.length_b   1.000
_cell.length_c   1.000
_cell.angle_alpha   90.00
_cell.angle_beta   90.00
_cell.angle_gamma   90.00
#
_symmetry.space_group_name_H-M   'P 1'
#
loop_
_entity.id
_entity.type
_entity.pdbx_description
1 polymer ?
#
loop_
_entity_poly.entity_id
_entity_poly.type
_entity_poly.pdbx_seq_one_letter_code
_entity_poly.pdbx_strand_id
1 'polypeptide(L)'
;MRWCVPVTATAVALIILNPRPGLADAEVISLKDGHQVTGEIVAEKPHALYVDLGFDLLRVPREQVLHRGKAGEGAPTAPASSRSAEADPTGFFTSVLLRVAPVKELVQKYGEAVVSIETPSGKGSGFLINDDGYAVTNNHVIQGETRIAAVLYQDVPSGLARRRIENVEIVALNPFVDLALLKLPPQKDLKFRHVVLGSLEDLNAGEGVFAIGNPLGLERSVSQGILSTRNRNFEGLVYLQTDAAINPGNSGGPLFNLRGEVIGVTNMKATQGDNLGFAIPINYVKDFLRNREAFSFDKENPNTGYRYLDPPRRLRVGRPSGTRSTPKEKVSARATEPPHAP
;
A
#
# COMPACT_ATOMS: atom_id res chain seq x y z
N MET A 1 30.22 -33.93 69.01
CA MET A 1 31.04 -32.74 68.68
C MET A 1 30.39 -32.03 67.51
N ARG A 2 30.00 -30.77 67.71
CA ARG A 2 29.43 -29.88 66.69
C ARG A 2 30.50 -29.56 65.64
N TRP A 3 30.16 -29.67 64.36
CA TRP A 3 30.88 -28.99 63.28
C TRP A 3 29.85 -28.18 62.50
N CYS A 4 29.97 -26.85 62.62
CA CYS A 4 29.21 -25.88 61.86
C CYS A 4 29.63 -25.94 60.39
N VAL A 5 28.66 -26.07 59.49
CA VAL A 5 28.85 -25.81 58.06
C VAL A 5 28.55 -24.31 57.84
N PRO A 6 29.41 -23.55 57.17
CA PRO A 6 29.12 -22.15 56.87
C PRO A 6 28.05 -22.08 55.78
N VAL A 7 26.94 -21.40 56.08
CA VAL A 7 25.96 -20.99 55.07
C VAL A 7 26.56 -19.78 54.35
N THR A 8 27.09 -19.98 53.15
CA THR A 8 27.41 -18.88 52.24
C THR A 8 26.10 -18.30 51.73
N ALA A 9 25.76 -17.10 52.20
CA ALA A 9 24.66 -16.31 51.68
C ALA A 9 25.00 -15.89 50.24
N THR A 10 24.45 -16.59 49.26
CA THR A 10 24.45 -16.13 47.86
C THR A 10 23.55 -14.90 47.80
N ALA A 11 24.14 -13.71 47.74
CA ALA A 11 23.42 -12.48 47.46
C ALA A 11 22.85 -12.59 46.03
N VAL A 12 21.55 -12.89 45.93
CA VAL A 12 20.80 -12.64 44.70
C VAL A 12 20.72 -11.14 44.57
N ALA A 13 21.58 -10.57 43.73
CA ALA A 13 21.42 -9.21 43.25
C ALA A 13 20.11 -9.18 42.47
N LEU A 14 19.04 -8.75 43.14
CA LEU A 14 17.80 -8.37 42.49
C LEU A 14 18.14 -7.16 41.62
N ILE A 15 18.37 -7.39 40.33
CA ILE A 15 18.39 -6.32 39.34
C ILE A 15 16.97 -5.77 39.34
N ILE A 16 16.76 -4.71 40.10
CA ILE A 16 15.60 -3.85 39.94
C ILE A 16 15.78 -3.21 38.57
N LEU A 17 15.21 -3.85 37.55
CA LEU A 17 14.90 -3.17 36.29
C LEU A 17 13.95 -2.04 36.68
N ASN A 18 14.50 -0.84 36.81
CA ASN A 18 13.67 0.36 36.86
C ASN A 18 12.71 0.29 35.67
N PRO A 19 11.39 0.42 35.88
CA PRO A 19 10.47 0.54 34.76
C PRO A 19 10.96 1.71 33.90
N ARG A 20 11.16 1.47 32.60
CA ARG A 20 11.39 2.56 31.64
C ARG A 20 10.27 3.58 31.85
N PRO A 21 10.57 4.90 31.94
CA PRO A 21 9.51 5.90 31.88
C PRO A 21 8.73 5.64 30.59
N GLY A 22 7.41 5.49 30.74
CA GLY A 22 6.53 5.14 29.63
C GLY A 22 6.39 6.31 28.66
N LEU A 23 5.63 6.10 27.58
CA LEU A 23 5.16 7.10 26.62
C LEU A 23 4.48 8.36 27.23
N ALA A 24 4.40 8.48 28.55
CA ALA A 24 3.78 9.59 29.28
C ALA A 24 4.57 10.92 29.14
N ASP A 25 5.85 10.87 28.79
CA ASP A 25 6.72 12.05 28.66
C ASP A 25 7.12 12.36 27.20
N ALA A 26 6.46 11.74 26.22
CA ALA A 26 6.71 12.05 24.81
C ALA A 26 6.28 13.48 24.46
N GLU A 27 7.17 14.25 23.85
CA GLU A 27 6.87 15.58 23.31
C GLU A 27 6.63 15.51 21.80
N VAL A 28 5.72 16.36 21.32
CA VAL A 28 5.50 16.61 19.90
C VAL A 28 6.23 17.90 19.53
N ILE A 29 7.18 17.78 18.62
CA ILE A 29 7.99 18.88 18.08
C ILE A 29 7.49 19.14 16.66
N SER A 30 6.84 20.29 16.45
CA SER A 30 6.45 20.75 15.12
C SER A 30 7.59 21.55 14.50
N LEU A 31 7.96 21.21 13.27
CA LEU A 31 9.02 21.85 12.51
C LEU A 31 8.47 22.93 11.56
N LYS A 32 9.32 23.87 11.16
CA LYS A 32 8.96 25.00 10.26
C LYS A 32 8.54 24.56 8.86
N ASP A 33 8.94 23.38 8.43
CA ASP A 33 8.55 22.75 7.15
C ASP A 33 7.21 22.01 7.22
N GLY A 34 6.56 22.01 8.40
CA GLY A 34 5.26 21.39 8.62
C GLY A 34 5.33 19.94 9.08
N HIS A 35 6.53 19.34 9.18
CA HIS A 35 6.70 18.00 9.72
C HIS A 35 6.60 17.99 11.25
N GLN A 36 6.22 16.85 11.83
CA GLN A 36 6.16 16.65 13.28
C GLN A 36 7.00 15.45 13.69
N VAL A 37 7.77 15.63 14.76
CA VAL A 37 8.57 14.59 15.40
C VAL A 37 7.99 14.35 16.79
N THR A 38 7.65 13.10 17.09
CA THR A 38 7.15 12.71 18.41
C THR A 38 8.13 11.77 19.08
N GLY A 39 8.58 12.09 20.28
CA GLY A 39 9.48 11.25 21.05
C GLY A 39 9.91 11.88 22.37
N GLU A 40 10.68 11.15 23.17
CA GLU A 40 11.21 11.64 24.44
C GLU A 40 12.44 12.52 24.19
N ILE A 41 12.54 13.68 24.83
CA ILE A 41 13.73 14.54 24.69
C ILE A 41 14.78 14.08 25.69
N VAL A 42 15.79 13.38 25.19
CA VAL A 42 16.88 12.81 26.00
C VAL A 42 17.95 13.85 26.33
N ALA A 43 18.14 14.85 25.46
CA ALA A 43 19.09 15.93 25.74
C ALA A 43 18.73 17.24 25.03
N GLU A 44 18.95 18.37 25.72
CA GLU A 44 18.81 19.71 25.16
C GLU A 44 20.16 20.42 25.11
N LYS A 45 20.58 20.83 23.92
CA LYS A 45 21.77 21.67 23.71
C LYS A 45 21.36 23.03 23.15
N PRO A 46 22.23 24.07 23.23
CA PRO A 46 21.91 25.42 22.77
C PRO A 46 21.41 25.51 21.32
N HIS A 47 21.87 24.61 20.44
CA HIS A 47 21.55 24.60 19.00
C HIS A 47 20.70 23.41 18.54
N ALA A 48 20.43 22.43 19.39
CA ALA A 48 19.73 21.22 18.98
C ALA A 48 19.04 20.50 20.15
N LEU A 49 17.94 19.83 19.83
CA LEU A 49 17.26 18.86 20.69
C LEU A 49 17.65 17.45 20.22
N TYR A 50 17.78 16.52 21.15
CA TYR A 50 17.98 15.10 20.86
C TYR A 50 16.75 14.33 21.34
N VAL A 51 16.07 13.73 20.38
CA VAL A 51 14.77 13.07 20.56
C VAL A 51 14.96 11.58 20.35
N ASP A 52 14.61 10.77 21.35
CA ASP A 52 14.60 9.33 21.23
C ASP A 52 13.28 8.88 20.60
N LEU A 53 13.40 8.20 19.46
CA LEU A 53 12.28 7.61 18.71
C LEU A 53 12.03 6.14 19.11
N GLY A 54 12.78 5.62 20.09
CA GLY A 54 12.74 4.24 20.58
C GLY A 54 13.64 3.26 19.81
N PHE A 55 14.09 3.63 18.61
CA PHE A 55 15.00 2.85 17.77
C PHE A 55 16.22 3.65 17.28
N ASP A 56 16.14 4.98 17.32
CA ASP A 56 17.20 5.89 16.89
C ASP A 56 17.09 7.22 17.64
N LEU A 57 18.20 7.95 17.72
CA LEU A 57 18.31 9.24 18.39
C LEU A 57 18.34 10.36 17.34
N LEU A 58 17.20 11.03 17.16
CA LEU A 58 17.08 12.11 16.19
C LEU A 58 17.59 13.43 16.75
N ARG A 59 18.54 14.05 16.06
CA ARG A 59 18.99 15.42 16.36
C ARG A 59 18.16 16.43 15.58
N VAL A 60 17.39 17.25 16.27
CA VAL A 60 16.56 18.32 15.70
C VAL A 60 17.19 19.69 15.96
N PRO A 61 17.60 20.45 14.92
CA PRO A 61 18.10 21.82 15.10
C PRO A 61 17.00 22.73 15.69
N ARG A 62 17.33 23.48 16.75
CA ARG A 62 16.35 24.36 17.43
C ARG A 62 15.77 25.44 16.51
N GLU A 63 16.54 25.87 15.52
CA GLU A 63 16.10 26.83 14.50
C GLU A 63 15.00 26.31 13.59
N GLN A 64 14.83 24.99 13.48
CA GLN A 64 13.77 24.34 12.71
C GLN A 64 12.52 24.09 13.55
N VAL A 65 12.61 24.22 14.88
CA VAL A 65 11.47 24.01 15.78
C VAL A 65 10.54 25.22 15.74
N LEU A 66 9.28 24.97 15.37
CA LEU A 66 8.20 25.96 15.37
C LEU A 66 7.42 25.91 16.68
N HIS A 67 7.09 24.71 17.18
CA HIS A 67 6.31 24.52 18.40
C HIS A 67 6.72 23.24 19.14
N ARG A 68 6.63 23.23 20.47
CA ARG A 68 6.80 22.05 21.35
C ARG A 68 5.57 21.90 22.23
N GLY A 69 5.01 20.70 22.32
CA GLY A 69 3.89 20.40 23.21
C GLY A 69 3.98 18.98 23.78
N LYS A 70 3.27 18.72 24.87
CA LYS A 70 3.13 17.35 25.39
C LYS A 70 2.24 16.53 24.47
N ALA A 71 2.59 15.26 24.23
CA ALA A 71 1.71 14.34 23.53
C ALA A 71 0.41 14.15 24.33
N GLY A 72 -0.64 14.90 23.96
CA GLY A 72 -1.95 14.86 24.62
C GLY A 72 -2.57 16.22 24.95
N GLU A 73 -1.81 17.32 24.93
CA GLU A 73 -2.36 18.67 25.05
C GLU A 73 -2.58 19.26 23.65
N GLY A 74 -3.86 19.48 23.34
CA GLY A 74 -4.41 20.03 22.10
C GLY A 74 -3.40 20.54 21.08
N ALA A 75 -3.22 19.78 20.01
CA ALA A 75 -2.58 20.28 18.81
C ALA A 75 -3.24 21.61 18.41
N PRO A 76 -2.49 22.70 18.20
CA PRO A 76 -3.04 23.84 17.49
C PRO A 76 -3.47 23.27 16.14
N THR A 77 -4.78 23.29 15.90
CA THR A 77 -5.37 23.01 14.60
C THR A 77 -4.62 23.89 13.62
N ALA A 78 -3.73 23.28 12.84
CA ALA A 78 -3.16 23.96 11.69
C ALA A 78 -4.34 24.55 10.93
N PRO A 79 -4.29 25.84 10.55
CA PRO A 79 -5.38 26.43 9.79
C PRO A 79 -5.59 25.51 8.59
N ALA A 80 -6.83 25.05 8.43
CA ALA A 80 -7.23 24.21 7.33
C ALA A 80 -6.75 24.88 6.05
N SER A 81 -5.60 24.43 5.55
CA SER A 81 -5.15 24.79 4.22
C SER A 81 -6.26 24.30 3.32
N SER A 82 -6.96 25.25 2.68
CA SER A 82 -7.93 24.98 1.64
C SER A 82 -7.21 24.19 0.54
N ARG A 83 -7.18 22.86 0.66
CA ARG A 83 -6.53 22.00 -0.33
C ARG A 83 -7.56 21.58 -1.34
N SER A 84 -7.34 22.06 -2.55
CA SER A 84 -7.89 21.48 -3.76
C SER A 84 -7.51 20.01 -3.83
N ALA A 85 -8.50 19.17 -4.09
CA ALA A 85 -8.30 17.76 -4.41
C ALA A 85 -7.13 17.58 -5.39
N GLU A 86 -6.27 16.59 -5.14
CA GLU A 86 -5.24 16.17 -6.09
C GLU A 86 -5.94 15.53 -7.30
N ALA A 87 -6.38 16.34 -8.25
CA ALA A 87 -7.04 15.87 -9.46
C ALA A 87 -6.07 15.00 -10.27
N ASP A 88 -6.55 13.84 -10.74
CA ASP A 88 -5.75 13.03 -11.65
C ASP A 88 -5.59 13.77 -12.98
N PRO A 89 -4.36 14.08 -13.44
CA PRO A 89 -4.15 14.82 -14.68
C PRO A 89 -4.68 14.08 -15.92
N THR A 90 -4.94 12.77 -15.82
CA THR A 90 -5.49 11.97 -16.92
C THR A 90 -7.01 11.81 -16.86
N GLY A 91 -7.64 12.19 -15.75
CA GLY A 91 -9.07 11.98 -15.51
C GLY A 91 -9.49 10.51 -15.41
N PHE A 92 -8.53 9.59 -15.23
CA PHE A 92 -8.80 8.15 -15.28
C PHE A 92 -9.50 7.63 -14.02
N PHE A 93 -9.27 8.30 -12.89
CA PHE A 93 -9.94 8.05 -11.62
C PHE A 93 -10.34 9.39 -10.97
N THR A 94 -11.37 9.34 -10.13
CA THR A 94 -11.83 10.49 -9.37
C THR A 94 -11.08 10.57 -8.04
N SER A 95 -10.44 11.70 -7.75
CA SER A 95 -9.89 12.01 -6.44
C SER A 95 -10.42 13.37 -6.02
N VAL A 96 -11.32 13.40 -5.04
CA VAL A 96 -11.92 14.61 -4.48
C VAL A 96 -12.00 14.49 -2.97
N LEU A 97 -11.79 15.61 -2.27
CA LEU A 97 -11.95 15.66 -0.81
C LEU A 97 -13.44 15.66 -0.48
N LEU A 98 -13.89 14.63 0.21
CA LEU A 98 -15.28 14.44 0.61
C LEU A 98 -15.50 14.91 2.05
N ARG A 99 -16.74 14.85 2.53
CA ARG A 99 -17.09 15.13 3.92
C ARG A 99 -17.30 13.84 4.69
N VAL A 100 -16.99 13.88 5.99
CA VAL A 100 -17.25 12.75 6.87
C VAL A 100 -18.74 12.45 6.90
N ALA A 101 -19.10 11.17 6.82
CA ALA A 101 -20.48 10.70 6.90
C ALA A 101 -20.56 9.38 7.68
N PRO A 102 -21.74 9.01 8.20
CA PRO A 102 -21.94 7.72 8.85
C PRO A 102 -21.62 6.55 7.91
N VAL A 103 -20.96 5.51 8.43
CA VAL A 103 -20.56 4.32 7.64
C VAL A 103 -21.74 3.71 6.89
N LYS A 104 -22.92 3.66 7.52
CA LYS A 104 -24.15 3.17 6.87
C LYS A 104 -24.46 3.90 5.55
N GLU A 105 -24.35 5.23 5.54
CA GLU A 105 -24.61 6.04 4.35
C GLU A 105 -23.53 5.83 3.29
N LEU A 106 -22.27 5.72 3.72
CA LEU A 106 -21.15 5.46 2.82
C LEU A 106 -21.25 4.08 2.17
N VAL A 107 -21.68 3.07 2.92
CA VAL A 107 -21.94 1.71 2.40
C VAL A 107 -23.06 1.73 1.38
N GLN A 108 -24.16 2.45 1.64
CA GLN A 108 -25.25 2.59 0.67
C GLN A 108 -24.78 3.31 -0.61
N LYS A 109 -23.90 4.31 -0.46
CA LYS A 109 -23.40 5.10 -1.59
C LYS A 109 -22.38 4.35 -2.45
N TYR A 110 -21.43 3.66 -1.83
CA TYR A 110 -20.29 3.04 -2.53
C TYR A 110 -20.38 1.52 -2.65
N GLY A 111 -21.33 0.87 -1.98
CA GLY A 111 -21.50 -0.59 -2.03
C GLY A 111 -21.79 -1.13 -3.43
N GLU A 112 -22.45 -0.36 -4.30
CA GLU A 112 -22.66 -0.71 -5.72
C GLU A 112 -21.38 -0.68 -6.56
N ALA A 113 -20.37 0.08 -6.13
CA ALA A 113 -19.09 0.15 -6.82
C ALA A 113 -18.17 -1.03 -6.48
N VAL A 114 -18.47 -1.80 -5.41
CA VAL A 114 -17.69 -2.96 -4.99
C VAL A 114 -18.22 -4.20 -5.68
N VAL A 115 -17.31 -4.91 -6.36
CA VAL A 115 -17.62 -6.08 -7.17
C VAL A 115 -17.01 -7.33 -6.56
N SER A 116 -17.66 -8.47 -6.71
CA SER A 116 -17.02 -9.77 -6.43
C SER A 116 -16.34 -10.24 -7.70
N ILE A 117 -15.05 -10.56 -7.61
CA ILE A 117 -14.28 -11.12 -8.71
C ILE A 117 -14.31 -12.63 -8.56
N GLU A 118 -14.73 -13.34 -9.61
CA GLU A 118 -14.80 -14.79 -9.63
C GLU A 118 -13.91 -15.36 -10.73
N THR A 119 -13.13 -16.36 -10.34
CA THR A 119 -12.26 -17.12 -11.23
C THR A 119 -12.53 -18.62 -11.08
N PRO A 120 -12.05 -19.47 -11.99
CA PRO A 120 -12.16 -20.93 -11.86
C PRO A 120 -11.59 -21.50 -10.56
N SER A 121 -10.52 -20.91 -10.03
CA SER A 121 -9.82 -21.39 -8.83
C SER A 121 -10.21 -20.67 -7.53
N GLY A 122 -10.90 -19.53 -7.60
CA GLY A 122 -11.17 -18.74 -6.40
C GLY A 122 -12.13 -17.58 -6.59
N LYS A 123 -12.28 -16.81 -5.51
CA LYS A 123 -13.08 -15.58 -5.48
C LYS A 123 -12.39 -14.53 -4.63
N GLY A 124 -12.58 -13.27 -4.99
CA GLY A 124 -12.14 -12.12 -4.22
C GLY A 124 -13.08 -10.93 -4.41
N SER A 125 -12.61 -9.75 -4.02
CA SER A 125 -13.29 -8.48 -4.21
C SER A 125 -12.51 -7.57 -5.15
N GLY A 126 -13.20 -6.58 -5.69
CA GLY A 126 -12.63 -5.48 -6.45
C GLY A 126 -13.53 -4.27 -6.34
N PHE A 127 -13.14 -3.15 -6.94
CA PHE A 127 -13.98 -1.96 -6.97
C PHE A 127 -13.78 -1.15 -8.25
N LEU A 128 -14.88 -0.57 -8.73
CA LEU A 128 -14.92 0.26 -9.92
C LEU A 128 -14.35 1.66 -9.65
N ILE A 129 -13.49 2.14 -10.53
CA ILE A 129 -12.79 3.43 -10.40
C ILE A 129 -13.32 4.53 -11.34
N ASN A 130 -14.09 4.16 -12.35
CA ASN A 130 -14.74 5.09 -13.29
C ASN A 130 -16.02 4.49 -13.92
N ASP A 131 -16.73 5.33 -14.66
CA ASP A 131 -18.00 4.98 -15.33
C ASP A 131 -17.80 4.09 -16.56
N ASP A 132 -16.58 4.02 -17.09
CA ASP A 132 -16.24 3.16 -18.22
C ASP A 132 -16.15 1.68 -17.80
N GLY A 133 -16.15 1.37 -16.50
CA GLY A 133 -16.14 -0.01 -16.01
C GLY A 133 -14.73 -0.56 -15.74
N TYR A 134 -13.75 0.31 -15.49
CA TYR A 134 -12.46 -0.14 -14.98
C TYR A 134 -12.56 -0.46 -13.49
N ALA A 135 -11.99 -1.60 -13.09
CA ALA A 135 -11.98 -2.07 -11.72
C ALA A 135 -10.57 -2.42 -11.24
N VAL A 136 -10.29 -2.15 -9.97
CA VAL A 136 -9.05 -2.55 -9.30
C VAL A 136 -9.33 -3.77 -8.42
N THR A 137 -8.39 -4.72 -8.40
CA THR A 137 -8.36 -5.87 -7.48
C THR A 137 -6.91 -6.26 -7.19
N ASN A 138 -6.69 -7.32 -6.41
CA ASN A 138 -5.36 -7.88 -6.22
C ASN A 138 -4.96 -8.80 -7.35
N ASN A 139 -3.66 -8.85 -7.66
CA ASN A 139 -3.13 -9.77 -8.67
C ASN A 139 -3.32 -11.24 -8.24
N HIS A 140 -3.10 -11.57 -6.97
CA HIS A 140 -3.26 -12.95 -6.48
C HIS A 140 -4.70 -13.49 -6.61
N VAL A 141 -5.72 -12.61 -6.68
CA VAL A 141 -7.12 -13.02 -6.87
C VAL A 141 -7.37 -13.61 -8.25
N ILE A 142 -6.59 -13.16 -9.25
CA ILE A 142 -6.76 -13.54 -10.66
C ILE A 142 -5.54 -14.25 -11.26
N GLN A 143 -4.55 -14.56 -10.43
CA GLN A 143 -3.28 -15.10 -10.89
C GLN A 143 -3.45 -16.46 -11.57
N GLY A 144 -2.88 -16.59 -12.77
CA GLY A 144 -2.96 -17.82 -13.56
C GLY A 144 -4.30 -18.02 -14.28
N GLU A 145 -5.25 -17.10 -14.11
CA GLU A 145 -6.59 -17.23 -14.65
C GLU A 145 -6.79 -16.32 -15.86
N THR A 146 -7.44 -16.86 -16.89
CA THR A 146 -7.78 -16.11 -18.12
C THR A 146 -9.28 -15.89 -18.29
N ARG A 147 -10.10 -16.54 -17.45
CA ARG A 147 -11.55 -16.41 -17.45
C ARG A 147 -11.95 -15.76 -16.13
N ILE A 148 -12.35 -14.50 -16.22
CA ILE A 148 -12.75 -13.70 -15.07
C ILE A 148 -14.19 -13.25 -15.28
N ALA A 149 -14.99 -13.41 -14.23
CA ALA A 149 -16.32 -12.84 -14.13
C ALA A 149 -16.37 -11.84 -12.96
N ALA A 150 -17.20 -10.81 -13.08
CA ALA A 150 -17.49 -9.89 -12.01
C ALA A 150 -18.97 -9.96 -11.63
N VAL A 151 -19.27 -10.06 -10.35
CA VAL A 151 -20.64 -9.99 -9.82
C VAL A 151 -20.84 -8.63 -9.17
N LEU A 152 -21.77 -7.86 -9.73
CA LEU A 152 -22.23 -6.60 -9.16
C LEU A 152 -23.46 -6.86 -8.30
N TYR A 153 -23.56 -6.09 -7.24
CA TYR A 153 -24.72 -6.05 -6.36
C TYR A 153 -25.36 -4.69 -6.51
N GLN A 154 -26.67 -4.65 -6.78
CA GLN A 154 -27.44 -3.41 -6.99
C GLN A 154 -28.56 -3.34 -5.96
N ASP A 155 -28.79 -2.15 -5.40
CA ASP A 155 -29.92 -1.96 -4.51
C ASP A 155 -31.20 -1.81 -5.33
N VAL A 156 -32.15 -2.72 -5.11
CA VAL A 156 -33.47 -2.70 -5.74
C VAL A 156 -34.56 -2.67 -4.65
N PRO A 157 -35.79 -2.24 -4.94
CA PRO A 157 -36.85 -2.17 -3.92
C PRO A 157 -37.12 -3.51 -3.20
N SER A 158 -36.85 -4.64 -3.86
CA SER A 158 -37.01 -5.99 -3.31
C SER A 158 -35.78 -6.52 -2.54
N GLY A 159 -34.75 -5.70 -2.31
CA GLY A 159 -33.50 -6.08 -1.65
C GLY A 159 -32.29 -5.92 -2.57
N LEU A 160 -31.36 -6.88 -2.53
CA LEU A 160 -30.12 -6.80 -3.29
C LEU A 160 -30.18 -7.66 -4.56
N ALA A 161 -30.12 -7.03 -5.72
CA ALA A 161 -30.07 -7.74 -7.00
C ALA A 161 -28.62 -8.07 -7.37
N ARG A 162 -28.39 -9.33 -7.75
CA ARG A 162 -27.08 -9.80 -8.23
C ARG A 162 -27.05 -9.79 -9.75
N ARG A 163 -26.01 -9.18 -10.34
CA ARG A 163 -25.76 -9.20 -11.77
C ARG A 163 -24.37 -9.74 -12.06
N ARG A 164 -24.30 -10.87 -12.74
CA ARG A 164 -23.04 -11.45 -13.21
C ARG A 164 -22.66 -10.85 -14.57
N ILE A 165 -21.44 -10.38 -14.69
CA ILE A 165 -20.82 -9.88 -15.91
C ILE A 165 -19.70 -10.85 -16.29
N GLU A 166 -19.84 -11.48 -17.44
CA GLU A 166 -18.84 -12.36 -18.04
C GLU A 166 -17.85 -11.55 -18.89
N ASN A 167 -16.76 -12.21 -19.33
CA ASN A 167 -15.74 -11.64 -20.21
C ASN A 167 -15.08 -10.38 -19.64
N VAL A 168 -14.71 -10.40 -18.36
CA VAL A 168 -13.91 -9.35 -17.76
C VAL A 168 -12.48 -9.45 -18.29
N GLU A 169 -11.98 -8.36 -18.88
CA GLU A 169 -10.65 -8.30 -19.47
C GLU A 169 -9.61 -7.89 -18.43
N ILE A 170 -8.42 -8.49 -18.51
CA ILE A 170 -7.25 -8.04 -17.74
C ILE A 170 -6.57 -6.95 -18.57
N VAL A 171 -6.50 -5.74 -18.03
CA VAL A 171 -5.89 -4.58 -18.71
C VAL A 171 -4.42 -4.45 -18.35
N ALA A 172 -4.12 -4.55 -17.05
CA ALA A 172 -2.77 -4.39 -16.53
C ALA A 172 -2.56 -5.21 -15.26
N LEU A 173 -1.34 -5.71 -15.05
CA LEU A 173 -0.93 -6.47 -13.87
C LEU A 173 0.37 -5.89 -13.30
N ASN A 174 0.40 -5.69 -12.00
CA ASN A 174 1.63 -5.42 -11.26
C ASN A 174 1.76 -6.43 -10.12
N PRO A 175 2.43 -7.58 -10.36
CA PRO A 175 2.65 -8.60 -9.35
C PRO A 175 3.51 -8.11 -8.17
N PHE A 176 4.35 -7.09 -8.36
CA PHE A 176 5.26 -6.61 -7.32
C PHE A 176 4.51 -5.94 -6.16
N VAL A 177 3.48 -5.13 -6.46
CA VAL A 177 2.61 -4.52 -5.44
C VAL A 177 1.27 -5.24 -5.29
N ASP A 178 1.12 -6.39 -5.94
CA ASP A 178 -0.08 -7.23 -5.93
C ASP A 178 -1.36 -6.49 -6.36
N LEU A 179 -1.30 -5.77 -7.49
CA LEU A 179 -2.43 -5.05 -8.07
C LEU A 179 -2.74 -5.54 -9.48
N ALA A 180 -4.04 -5.52 -9.82
CA ALA A 180 -4.55 -5.77 -11.16
C ALA A 180 -5.59 -4.71 -11.55
N LEU A 181 -5.57 -4.32 -12.81
CA LEU A 181 -6.59 -3.48 -13.44
C LEU A 181 -7.40 -4.36 -14.40
N LEU A 182 -8.70 -4.39 -14.16
CA LEU A 182 -9.67 -5.13 -14.96
C LEU A 182 -10.57 -4.16 -15.72
N LYS A 183 -11.15 -4.64 -16.82
CA LYS A 183 -12.17 -3.93 -17.58
C LYS A 183 -13.42 -4.79 -17.71
N LEU A 184 -14.52 -4.29 -17.16
CA LEU A 184 -15.83 -4.88 -17.35
C LEU A 184 -16.42 -4.36 -18.67
N PRO A 185 -17.06 -5.23 -19.48
CA PRO A 185 -17.70 -4.79 -20.72
C PRO A 185 -18.89 -3.86 -20.42
N PRO A 186 -19.10 -2.81 -21.24
CA PRO A 186 -20.25 -1.91 -21.09
C PRO A 186 -21.59 -2.66 -21.08
N GLN A 187 -22.50 -2.22 -20.22
CA GLN A 187 -23.81 -2.83 -20.07
C GLN A 187 -24.88 -1.85 -20.57
N LYS A 188 -25.77 -2.29 -21.47
CA LYS A 188 -26.77 -1.40 -22.10
C LYS A 188 -27.71 -0.74 -21.08
N ASP A 189 -28.08 -1.50 -20.05
CA ASP A 189 -29.10 -1.09 -19.06
C ASP A 189 -28.50 -0.86 -17.67
N LEU A 190 -27.20 -0.56 -17.59
CA LEU A 190 -26.53 -0.32 -16.32
C LEU A 190 -25.45 0.75 -16.45
N LYS A 191 -25.56 1.77 -15.61
CA LYS A 191 -24.47 2.72 -15.36
C LYS A 191 -23.65 2.23 -14.19
N PHE A 192 -22.35 2.13 -14.38
CA PHE A 192 -21.44 1.75 -13.31
C PHE A 192 -21.39 2.86 -12.24
N ARG A 193 -21.38 2.46 -10.97
CA ARG A 193 -20.99 3.33 -9.86
C ARG A 193 -19.52 3.13 -9.60
N HIS A 194 -18.82 4.19 -9.25
CA HIS A 194 -17.40 4.11 -8.94
C HIS A 194 -17.07 4.80 -7.62
N VAL A 195 -15.92 4.43 -7.05
CA VAL A 195 -15.40 5.00 -5.81
C VAL A 195 -14.58 6.26 -6.07
N VAL A 196 -14.32 7.02 -5.01
CA VAL A 196 -13.37 8.14 -5.04
C VAL A 196 -12.08 7.70 -4.38
N LEU A 197 -10.94 7.95 -5.01
CA LEU A 197 -9.61 7.65 -4.43
C LEU A 197 -9.16 8.82 -3.54
N GLY A 198 -8.75 8.51 -2.32
CA GLY A 198 -8.31 9.49 -1.33
C GLY A 198 -6.85 9.86 -1.43
N SER A 199 -6.34 10.45 -0.35
CA SER A 199 -4.93 10.70 -0.12
C SER A 199 -4.52 10.09 1.23
N LEU A 200 -3.23 9.76 1.35
CA LEU A 200 -2.66 9.36 2.63
C LEU A 200 -2.18 10.56 3.44
N GLU A 201 -2.00 11.76 2.86
CA GLU A 201 -1.37 12.91 3.52
C GLU A 201 -1.89 13.14 4.94
N ASP A 202 -3.23 13.22 5.07
CA ASP A 202 -3.89 13.55 6.33
C ASP A 202 -4.42 12.31 7.08
N LEU A 203 -4.01 11.10 6.70
CA LEU A 203 -4.49 9.86 7.31
C LEU A 203 -3.61 9.49 8.52
N ASN A 204 -4.11 9.51 9.74
CA ASN A 204 -3.34 9.21 10.96
C ASN A 204 -3.74 7.88 11.61
N ALA A 205 -2.83 7.34 12.42
CA ALA A 205 -3.17 6.19 13.26
C ALA A 205 -4.30 6.58 14.24
N GLY A 206 -5.26 5.67 14.44
CA GLY A 206 -6.47 5.90 15.22
C GLY A 206 -7.66 6.43 14.40
N GLU A 207 -7.46 6.83 13.14
CA GLU A 207 -8.58 7.24 12.30
C GLU A 207 -9.49 6.05 11.94
N GLY A 208 -10.80 6.30 11.94
CA GLY A 208 -11.79 5.29 11.58
C GLY A 208 -11.67 4.89 10.11
N VAL A 209 -11.74 3.59 9.86
CA VAL A 209 -11.73 3.00 8.52
C VAL A 209 -12.79 1.93 8.43
N PHE A 210 -13.24 1.65 7.21
CA PHE A 210 -14.11 0.51 6.94
C PHE A 210 -13.75 -0.13 5.61
N ALA A 211 -13.87 -1.44 5.54
CA ALA A 211 -13.73 -2.20 4.31
C ALA A 211 -15.09 -2.73 3.88
N ILE A 212 -15.32 -2.73 2.57
CA ILE A 212 -16.46 -3.40 1.96
C ILE A 212 -15.90 -4.53 1.09
N GLY A 213 -16.43 -5.73 1.25
CA GLY A 213 -16.07 -6.85 0.39
C GLY A 213 -17.20 -7.86 0.28
N ASN A 214 -16.99 -8.89 -0.51
CA ASN A 214 -17.98 -9.92 -0.81
C ASN A 214 -17.46 -11.32 -0.44
N PRO A 215 -17.30 -11.64 0.86
CA PRO A 215 -16.80 -12.93 1.28
C PRO A 215 -17.74 -14.07 0.94
N LEU A 216 -17.19 -15.09 0.28
CA LEU A 216 -17.82 -16.40 0.12
C LEU A 216 -19.22 -16.37 -0.53
N GLY A 217 -19.53 -15.32 -1.32
CA GLY A 217 -20.86 -15.13 -1.92
C GLY A 217 -21.95 -14.65 -0.94
N LEU A 218 -21.58 -14.29 0.29
CA LEU A 218 -22.41 -13.50 1.20
C LEU A 218 -22.50 -12.07 0.66
N GLU A 219 -23.70 -11.51 0.72
CA GLU A 219 -24.02 -10.20 0.18
C GLU A 219 -23.29 -9.11 0.98
N ARG A 220 -22.39 -8.35 0.34
CA ARG A 220 -21.77 -7.10 0.82
C ARG A 220 -21.46 -7.07 2.32
N SER A 221 -20.38 -7.73 2.71
CA SER A 221 -19.87 -7.64 4.08
C SER A 221 -19.15 -6.31 4.31
N VAL A 222 -19.46 -5.70 5.45
CA VAL A 222 -18.81 -4.48 5.93
C VAL A 222 -18.05 -4.81 7.20
N SER A 223 -16.77 -4.47 7.24
CA SER A 223 -15.98 -4.48 8.47
C SER A 223 -15.52 -3.06 8.78
N GLN A 224 -15.59 -2.68 10.05
CA GLN A 224 -15.16 -1.37 10.53
C GLN A 224 -14.07 -1.53 11.58
N GLY A 225 -13.14 -0.59 11.60
CA GLY A 225 -12.05 -0.53 12.56
C GLY A 225 -11.37 0.83 12.52
N ILE A 226 -10.09 0.85 12.88
CA ILE A 226 -9.19 1.98 12.81
C ILE A 226 -7.96 1.64 11.98
N LEU A 227 -7.32 2.67 11.45
CA LEU A 227 -5.97 2.56 10.96
C LEU A 227 -5.01 2.42 12.15
N SER A 228 -4.36 1.28 12.28
CA SER A 228 -3.39 1.04 13.36
C SER A 228 -2.03 1.67 13.04
N THR A 229 -1.58 1.59 11.79
CA THR A 229 -0.27 2.10 11.36
C THR A 229 -0.26 2.36 9.86
N ARG A 230 0.41 3.42 9.40
CA ARG A 230 0.50 3.77 7.96
C ARG A 230 1.63 3.05 7.22
N ASN A 231 2.72 2.75 7.93
CA ASN A 231 4.01 2.45 7.31
C ASN A 231 4.58 1.10 7.77
N ARG A 232 3.83 0.01 7.61
CA ARG A 232 4.38 -1.33 7.88
C ARG A 232 5.20 -1.80 6.69
N ASN A 233 6.49 -1.97 6.90
CA ASN A 233 7.40 -2.46 5.87
C ASN A 233 7.44 -3.99 5.88
N PHE A 234 7.13 -4.60 4.74
CA PHE A 234 7.35 -6.01 4.45
C PHE A 234 8.12 -6.12 3.14
N GLU A 235 9.33 -6.67 3.20
CA GLU A 235 10.16 -6.96 2.03
C GLU A 235 10.37 -5.76 1.08
N GLY A 236 10.44 -4.54 1.63
CA GLY A 236 10.65 -3.31 0.86
C GLY A 236 9.37 -2.64 0.36
N LEU A 237 8.20 -3.21 0.65
CA LEU A 237 6.89 -2.62 0.38
C LEU A 237 6.25 -2.10 1.66
N VAL A 238 5.49 -1.02 1.53
CA VAL A 238 4.80 -0.37 2.63
C VAL A 238 3.32 -0.71 2.56
N TYR A 239 2.76 -1.11 3.70
CA TYR A 239 1.35 -1.45 3.86
C TYR A 239 0.71 -0.63 4.97
N LEU A 240 -0.58 -0.34 4.77
CA LEU A 240 -1.46 0.14 5.82
C LEU A 240 -1.85 -1.04 6.72
N GLN A 241 -1.75 -0.85 8.03
CA GLN A 241 -2.27 -1.79 9.01
C GLN A 241 -3.60 -1.29 9.56
N THR A 242 -4.58 -2.18 9.63
CA THR A 242 -5.93 -1.93 10.15
C THR A 242 -6.37 -3.08 11.06
N ASP A 243 -7.19 -2.78 12.06
CA ASP A 243 -7.87 -3.78 12.87
C ASP A 243 -9.26 -4.16 12.33
N ALA A 244 -9.77 -3.41 11.34
CA ALA A 244 -10.94 -3.82 10.57
C ALA A 244 -10.73 -5.23 10.01
N ALA A 245 -11.70 -6.12 10.21
CA ALA A 245 -11.57 -7.52 9.84
C ALA A 245 -11.27 -7.68 8.33
N ILE A 246 -10.09 -8.24 8.02
CA ILE A 246 -9.65 -8.61 6.67
C ILE A 246 -9.66 -10.12 6.55
N ASN A 247 -10.38 -10.63 5.56
CA ASN A 247 -10.60 -12.05 5.30
C ASN A 247 -10.50 -12.30 3.78
N PRO A 248 -10.29 -13.54 3.31
CA PRO A 248 -10.13 -13.84 1.87
C PRO A 248 -11.22 -13.26 0.96
N GLY A 249 -12.39 -13.01 1.54
CA GLY A 249 -13.52 -12.43 0.85
C GLY A 249 -13.53 -10.93 0.61
N ASN A 250 -12.79 -10.15 1.39
CA ASN A 250 -12.59 -8.72 1.11
C ASN A 250 -11.23 -8.44 0.46
N SER A 251 -10.28 -9.40 0.38
CA SER A 251 -9.06 -9.27 -0.43
C SER A 251 -9.37 -8.77 -1.85
N GLY A 252 -8.66 -7.73 -2.28
CA GLY A 252 -8.85 -6.97 -3.52
C GLY A 252 -9.89 -5.85 -3.42
N GLY A 253 -10.67 -5.79 -2.35
CA GLY A 253 -11.67 -4.76 -2.09
C GLY A 253 -11.09 -3.43 -1.56
N PRO A 254 -11.93 -2.38 -1.51
CA PRO A 254 -11.50 -1.07 -1.04
C PRO A 254 -11.51 -0.96 0.49
N LEU A 255 -10.46 -0.35 1.04
CA LEU A 255 -10.41 0.19 2.40
C LEU A 255 -10.72 1.69 2.32
N PHE A 256 -11.76 2.13 3.00
CA PHE A 256 -12.24 3.51 3.01
C PHE A 256 -11.91 4.22 4.32
N ASN A 257 -11.71 5.54 4.25
CA ASN A 257 -11.80 6.42 5.41
C ASN A 257 -13.27 6.84 5.67
N LEU A 258 -13.54 7.52 6.78
CA LEU A 258 -14.89 8.00 7.13
C LEU A 258 -15.45 9.12 6.23
N ARG A 259 -14.71 9.57 5.20
CA ARG A 259 -15.22 10.45 4.14
C ARG A 259 -15.73 9.65 2.93
N GLY A 260 -15.52 8.33 2.91
CA GLY A 260 -15.86 7.46 1.79
C GLY A 260 -14.85 7.51 0.66
N GLU A 261 -13.62 7.93 0.94
CA GLU A 261 -12.52 7.89 0.00
C GLU A 261 -11.72 6.61 0.22
N VAL A 262 -11.32 5.94 -0.86
CA VAL A 262 -10.47 4.76 -0.80
C VAL A 262 -9.06 5.18 -0.43
N ILE A 263 -8.56 4.66 0.68
CA ILE A 263 -7.20 4.88 1.20
C ILE A 263 -6.29 3.67 0.98
N GLY A 264 -6.83 2.52 0.59
CA GLY A 264 -6.04 1.37 0.18
C GLY A 264 -6.87 0.21 -0.39
N VAL A 265 -6.18 -0.85 -0.80
CA VAL A 265 -6.77 -2.11 -1.28
C VAL A 265 -6.48 -3.19 -0.25
N THR A 266 -7.50 -3.78 0.35
CA THR A 266 -7.33 -4.83 1.35
C THR A 266 -6.65 -6.04 0.71
N ASN A 267 -5.57 -6.55 1.31
CA ASN A 267 -4.73 -7.57 0.70
C ASN A 267 -4.69 -8.84 1.57
N MET A 268 -3.97 -8.78 2.69
CA MET A 268 -3.64 -9.95 3.50
C MET A 268 -4.03 -9.76 4.97
N LYS A 269 -4.23 -10.88 5.66
CA LYS A 269 -4.28 -10.95 7.12
C LYS A 269 -3.03 -11.69 7.59
N ALA A 270 -2.38 -11.22 8.64
CA ALA A 270 -1.34 -12.04 9.27
C ALA A 270 -1.95 -13.34 9.81
N THR A 271 -1.31 -14.47 9.50
CA THR A 271 -1.72 -15.79 10.00
C THR A 271 -1.41 -15.99 11.49
N GLN A 272 -0.53 -15.15 12.07
CA GLN A 272 -0.07 -15.25 13.47
C GLN A 272 -0.48 -14.03 14.32
N GLY A 273 -1.74 -13.62 14.23
CA GLY A 273 -2.28 -12.57 15.11
C GLY A 273 -3.75 -12.26 14.81
N ASP A 274 -4.54 -12.04 15.86
CA ASP A 274 -5.91 -11.57 15.71
C ASP A 274 -5.93 -10.09 15.31
N ASN A 275 -6.89 -9.71 14.46
CA ASN A 275 -7.13 -8.33 14.01
C ASN A 275 -5.90 -7.62 13.41
N LEU A 276 -5.03 -8.36 12.75
CA LEU A 276 -3.88 -7.81 12.02
C LEU A 276 -4.16 -7.88 10.50
N GLY A 277 -4.91 -6.88 10.02
CA GLY A 277 -5.24 -6.71 8.61
C GLY A 277 -4.30 -5.74 7.90
N PHE A 278 -4.03 -6.00 6.63
CA PHE A 278 -3.18 -5.15 5.80
C PHE A 278 -3.87 -4.73 4.50
N ALA A 279 -3.58 -3.50 4.09
CA ALA A 279 -4.01 -2.96 2.81
C ALA A 279 -2.84 -2.31 2.06
N ILE A 280 -2.82 -2.50 0.74
CA ILE A 280 -1.94 -1.79 -0.18
C ILE A 280 -2.34 -0.30 -0.15
N PRO A 281 -1.43 0.64 0.14
CA PRO A 281 -1.82 2.03 0.29
C PRO A 281 -2.20 2.69 -1.04
N ILE A 282 -3.08 3.69 -1.00
CA ILE A 282 -3.67 4.27 -2.23
C ILE A 282 -2.66 4.95 -3.16
N ASN A 283 -1.51 5.39 -2.65
CA ASN A 283 -0.45 5.94 -3.50
C ASN A 283 0.06 4.91 -4.52
N TYR A 284 0.26 3.65 -4.11
CA TYR A 284 0.67 2.57 -5.02
C TYR A 284 -0.40 2.31 -6.08
N VAL A 285 -1.68 2.42 -5.72
CA VAL A 285 -2.79 2.30 -6.66
C VAL A 285 -2.77 3.45 -7.66
N LYS A 286 -2.67 4.71 -7.19
CA LYS A 286 -2.60 5.89 -8.06
C LYS A 286 -1.42 5.80 -9.02
N ASP A 287 -0.24 5.41 -8.54
CA ASP A 287 0.95 5.24 -9.36
C ASP A 287 0.79 4.11 -10.39
N PHE A 288 0.21 2.98 -9.99
CA PHE A 288 -0.12 1.88 -10.89
C PHE A 288 -1.10 2.33 -12.00
N LEU A 289 -2.16 3.05 -11.65
CA LEU A 289 -3.18 3.52 -12.61
C LEU A 289 -2.63 4.57 -13.59
N ARG A 290 -1.80 5.49 -13.10
CA ARG A 290 -1.12 6.51 -13.93
C ARG A 290 -0.12 5.87 -14.90
N ASN A 291 0.54 4.79 -14.50
CA ASN A 291 1.54 4.08 -15.28
C ASN A 291 1.04 2.75 -15.88
N ARG A 292 -0.28 2.56 -15.99
CA ARG A 292 -0.90 1.30 -16.40
C ARG A 292 -0.37 0.72 -17.72
N GLU A 293 0.06 1.56 -18.65
CA GLU A 293 0.65 1.12 -19.92
C GLU A 293 1.97 0.38 -19.75
N ALA A 294 2.77 0.72 -18.73
CA ALA A 294 3.98 -0.03 -18.40
C ALA A 294 3.65 -1.43 -17.87
N PHE A 295 2.45 -1.59 -17.30
CA PHE A 295 1.93 -2.79 -16.68
C PHE A 295 0.94 -3.58 -17.56
N SER A 296 0.81 -3.21 -18.84
CA SER A 296 -0.21 -3.78 -19.73
C SER A 296 -0.12 -5.30 -19.79
N PHE A 297 -1.26 -5.99 -19.67
CA PHE A 297 -1.30 -7.44 -19.76
C PHE A 297 -1.25 -7.90 -21.22
N ASP A 298 -0.39 -8.88 -21.51
CA ASP A 298 -0.35 -9.62 -22.77
C ASP A 298 -0.45 -11.11 -22.47
N LYS A 299 -1.44 -11.75 -23.08
CA LYS A 299 -1.70 -13.18 -22.92
C LYS A 299 -0.58 -14.04 -23.52
N GLU A 300 0.10 -13.54 -24.55
CA GLU A 300 1.13 -14.27 -25.28
C GLU A 300 2.54 -14.04 -24.70
N ASN A 301 2.68 -13.07 -23.78
CA ASN A 301 3.95 -12.74 -23.15
C ASN A 301 3.82 -12.66 -21.62
N PRO A 302 4.18 -13.74 -20.90
CA PRO A 302 4.04 -13.80 -19.44
C PRO A 302 4.92 -12.81 -18.67
N ASN A 303 5.85 -12.10 -19.34
CA ASN A 303 6.69 -11.05 -18.76
C ASN A 303 6.14 -9.63 -18.97
N THR A 304 4.95 -9.46 -19.55
CA THR A 304 4.42 -8.11 -19.74
C THR A 304 4.09 -7.44 -18.42
N GLY A 305 4.61 -6.22 -18.30
CA GLY A 305 4.63 -5.44 -17.07
C GLY A 305 5.98 -4.78 -16.78
N TYR A 306 7.02 -5.16 -17.52
CA TYR A 306 8.33 -4.51 -17.50
C TYR A 306 8.64 -3.90 -18.87
N ARG A 307 8.38 -2.60 -19.03
CA ARG A 307 9.01 -1.84 -20.11
C ARG A 307 10.45 -1.52 -19.69
N TYR A 308 11.39 -2.39 -20.07
CA TYR A 308 12.81 -2.04 -19.95
C TYR A 308 13.04 -0.77 -20.77
N LEU A 309 13.55 0.28 -20.12
CA LEU A 309 14.10 1.41 -20.86
C LEU A 309 15.20 0.86 -21.76
N ASP A 310 15.29 1.36 -22.99
CA ASP A 310 16.43 1.07 -23.83
C ASP A 310 17.70 1.40 -23.02
N PRO A 311 18.68 0.49 -22.93
CA PRO A 311 19.92 0.78 -22.24
C PRO A 311 20.51 2.06 -22.86
N PRO A 312 21.11 2.96 -22.06
CA PRO A 312 21.73 4.16 -22.59
C PRO A 312 22.65 3.76 -23.74
N ARG A 313 22.35 4.23 -24.97
CA ARG A 313 23.23 3.95 -26.10
C ARG A 313 24.59 4.54 -25.71
N ARG A 314 25.62 3.69 -25.67
CA ARG A 314 26.99 4.19 -25.53
C ARG A 314 27.17 5.25 -26.60
N LEU A 315 27.39 6.49 -26.17
CA LEU A 315 27.91 7.50 -27.07
C LEU A 315 29.16 6.89 -27.67
N ARG A 316 29.18 6.75 -29.00
CA ARG A 316 30.44 6.51 -29.72
C ARG A 316 31.27 7.76 -29.52
N VAL A 317 31.90 7.89 -28.36
CA VAL A 317 33.01 8.80 -28.17
C VAL A 317 34.04 8.30 -29.17
N GLY A 318 34.34 9.15 -30.16
CA GLY A 318 35.33 8.85 -31.18
C GLY A 318 36.57 8.29 -30.51
N ARG A 319 37.13 7.24 -31.12
CA ARG A 319 38.36 6.58 -30.66
C ARG A 319 39.35 7.67 -30.23
N PRO A 320 39.81 7.71 -28.97
CA PRO A 320 40.72 8.76 -28.53
C PRO A 320 41.93 8.79 -29.47
N SER A 321 42.20 9.98 -29.99
CA SER A 321 43.27 10.25 -30.95
C SER A 321 44.63 10.01 -30.27
N GLY A 322 45.08 8.75 -30.28
CA GLY A 322 46.32 8.37 -29.60
C GLY A 322 46.71 6.91 -29.73
N THR A 323 45.80 6.01 -30.12
CA THR A 323 46.18 4.62 -30.38
C THR A 323 46.61 4.45 -31.85
N ARG A 324 47.88 4.78 -32.14
CA ARG A 324 48.55 4.26 -33.33
C ARG A 324 48.61 2.74 -33.19
N SER A 325 47.85 2.02 -34.00
CA SER A 325 48.02 0.59 -34.18
C SER A 325 49.35 0.35 -34.89
N THR A 326 50.33 -0.22 -34.20
CA THR A 326 51.40 -0.96 -34.88
C THR A 326 50.78 -2.16 -35.59
N PRO A 327 51.13 -2.46 -36.86
CA PRO A 327 50.56 -3.61 -37.55
C PRO A 327 51.02 -4.89 -36.84
N LYS A 328 50.09 -5.64 -36.26
CA LYS A 328 50.38 -7.04 -35.88
C LYS A 328 50.37 -7.87 -37.16
N GLU A 329 51.52 -8.47 -37.40
CA GLU A 329 51.83 -9.48 -38.39
C GLU A 329 50.74 -10.56 -38.43
N LYS A 330 50.23 -10.85 -39.64
CA LYS A 330 49.26 -11.93 -39.89
C LYS A 330 49.95 -13.27 -39.62
N VAL A 331 49.66 -13.89 -38.47
CA VAL A 331 49.87 -15.33 -38.30
C VAL A 331 48.58 -16.04 -38.73
N SER A 332 48.66 -16.65 -39.91
CA SER A 332 47.65 -17.53 -40.48
C SER A 332 47.54 -18.81 -39.65
N ALA A 333 46.52 -18.94 -38.81
CA ALA A 333 46.11 -20.22 -38.23
C ALA A 333 45.07 -20.87 -39.15
N ARG A 334 45.52 -21.93 -39.83
CA ARG A 334 44.75 -22.79 -40.74
C ARG A 334 43.74 -23.60 -39.93
N ALA A 335 42.48 -23.57 -40.34
CA ALA A 335 41.41 -24.37 -39.75
C ALA A 335 41.65 -25.87 -40.00
N THR A 336 41.48 -26.67 -38.96
CA THR A 336 41.27 -28.11 -39.07
C THR A 336 40.04 -28.46 -38.24
N GLU A 337 38.93 -28.75 -38.92
CA GLU A 337 37.75 -29.42 -38.37
C GLU A 337 38.12 -30.83 -37.89
N PRO A 338 37.52 -31.35 -36.80
CA PRO A 338 37.47 -32.77 -36.55
C PRO A 338 36.16 -33.38 -37.11
N PRO A 339 36.22 -34.63 -37.62
CA PRO A 339 35.15 -35.24 -38.38
C PRO A 339 34.00 -35.79 -37.52
N HIS A 340 32.86 -35.91 -38.19
CA HIS A 340 31.64 -36.57 -37.74
C HIS A 340 31.80 -38.07 -37.43
N ALA A 341 31.08 -38.49 -36.38
CA ALA A 341 30.32 -39.74 -36.21
C ALA A 341 31.14 -41.02 -35.89
N PRO A 342 30.51 -42.13 -35.43
CA PRO A 342 29.16 -42.63 -35.73
C PRO A 342 28.06 -42.27 -34.72
#